data_AF-A0A100WNS5-F1
#
_entry.id   AF-A0A100WNS5-F1
#
_cell.length_a   1.000
_cell.length_b   1.000
_cell.length_c   1.000
_cell.angle_alpha   90.00
_cell.angle_beta   90.00
_cell.angle_gamma   90.00
#
_symmetry.space_group_name_H-M   'P 1'
#
loop_
_entity.id
_entity.type
_entity.pdbx_description
1 polymer ?
#
loop_
_entity_poly.entity_id
_entity_poly.type
_entity_poly.pdbx_seq_one_letter_code
_entity_poly.pdbx_strand_id
1 'polypeptide(L)'
;MHPGTPASVPVPLLVYAVASRGEDAELHPMRASTVTLSRSAAESELAESNDQHAVLVEQRILPWAPATDVEHRSALYEYTVGYRDAAHYAPWGLNFSSDRSVIETELATVQAAIAESNVDGSFDVLMLERPIFPWYLARPRAMPLS
;
A
#
# COMPACT_ATOMS: atom_id res chain seq x y z
N MET A 1 6.50 -7.46 20.30
CA MET A 1 5.26 -7.82 19.58
C MET A 1 4.11 -7.83 20.58
N HIS A 2 3.11 -6.97 20.39
CA HIS A 2 1.93 -6.91 21.26
C HIS A 2 0.97 -8.09 20.98
N PRO A 3 0.25 -8.63 21.98
CA PRO A 3 -0.57 -9.85 21.86
C PRO A 3 -1.85 -9.71 21.00
N GLY A 4 -1.90 -8.75 20.08
CA GLY A 4 -3.13 -8.39 19.39
C GLY A 4 -3.08 -8.11 17.91
N THR A 5 -1.90 -8.13 17.29
CA THR A 5 -1.80 -7.79 15.88
C THR A 5 -2.13 -8.99 15.00
N PRO A 6 -3.03 -8.86 14.00
CA PRO A 6 -3.29 -9.94 13.06
C PRO A 6 -2.00 -10.34 12.31
N ALA A 7 -1.81 -11.65 12.13
CA ALA A 7 -0.72 -12.18 11.31
C ALA A 7 -0.92 -11.73 9.86
N SER A 8 0.17 -11.32 9.20
CA SER A 8 0.17 -10.69 7.88
C SER A 8 -0.66 -11.45 6.83
N VAL A 9 -1.33 -10.73 5.93
CA VAL A 9 -1.93 -11.34 4.72
C VAL A 9 -0.79 -11.85 3.82
N PRO A 10 -0.88 -13.00 3.10
CA PRO A 10 0.35 -13.73 2.77
C PRO A 10 1.06 -13.31 1.47
N VAL A 11 0.44 -12.52 0.59
CA VAL A 11 0.98 -12.32 -0.78
C VAL A 11 0.94 -10.86 -1.23
N PRO A 12 2.07 -10.31 -1.74
CA PRO A 12 2.09 -9.01 -2.38
C PRO A 12 1.11 -8.94 -3.54
N LEU A 13 0.34 -7.84 -3.62
CA LEU A 13 -0.45 -7.53 -4.79
C LEU A 13 0.45 -6.91 -5.86
N LEU A 14 0.22 -7.32 -7.10
CA LEU A 14 0.85 -6.74 -8.28
C LEU A 14 -0.25 -6.13 -9.13
N VAL A 15 -0.22 -4.82 -9.28
CA VAL A 15 -1.15 -4.07 -10.13
C VAL A 15 -0.42 -3.56 -11.37
N TYR A 16 -1.16 -3.41 -12.45
CA TYR A 16 -0.69 -3.01 -13.76
C TYR A 16 -1.48 -1.82 -14.27
N ALA A 17 -0.82 -0.97 -15.05
CA ALA A 17 -1.43 0.15 -15.75
C ALA A 17 -0.59 0.53 -16.97
N VAL A 18 -1.11 1.46 -17.77
CA VAL A 18 -0.40 2.12 -18.87
C VAL A 18 0.11 3.47 -18.38
N ALA A 19 1.41 3.70 -18.52
CA ALA A 19 2.05 4.97 -18.27
C ALA A 19 2.53 5.56 -19.60
N SER A 20 2.70 6.88 -19.66
CA SER A 20 3.46 7.51 -20.74
C SER A 20 4.90 7.70 -20.28
N ARG A 21 5.87 7.32 -21.10
CA ARG A 21 7.29 7.52 -20.79
C ARG A 21 7.64 8.99 -21.01
N GLY A 22 7.52 9.79 -19.94
CA GLY A 22 7.99 11.18 -19.88
C GLY A 22 9.51 11.30 -19.80
N GLU A 23 10.01 12.54 -19.90
CA GLU A 23 11.45 12.86 -19.79
C GLU A 23 11.96 12.73 -18.34
N ASP A 24 11.08 12.99 -17.37
CA ASP A 24 11.35 12.80 -15.95
C ASP A 24 11.11 11.32 -15.60
N ALA A 25 12.15 10.65 -15.13
CA ALA A 25 12.22 9.19 -14.95
C ALA A 25 11.15 8.54 -14.03
N GLU A 26 10.25 9.33 -13.43
CA GLU A 26 9.16 8.84 -12.60
C GLU A 26 7.97 8.39 -13.46
N LEU A 27 7.66 7.10 -13.37
CA LEU A 27 6.53 6.51 -14.08
C LEU A 27 5.25 6.70 -13.27
N HIS A 28 4.21 7.22 -13.91
CA HIS A 28 2.87 7.28 -13.35
C HIS A 28 1.84 6.82 -14.37
N PRO A 29 0.78 6.09 -13.93
CA PRO A 29 -0.32 5.75 -14.81
C PRO A 29 -0.88 6.99 -15.49
N MET A 30 -1.17 6.88 -16.78
CA MET A 30 -1.86 7.93 -17.51
C MET A 30 -3.24 8.14 -16.88
N ARG A 31 -3.77 9.37 -16.96
CA ARG A 31 -5.09 9.68 -16.39
C ARG A 31 -6.23 8.82 -16.95
N ALA A 32 -6.13 8.40 -18.21
CA ALA A 32 -7.11 7.54 -18.85
C ALA A 32 -6.89 6.04 -18.56
N SER A 33 -5.77 5.69 -17.91
CA SER A 33 -5.40 4.30 -17.68
C SER A 33 -6.13 3.70 -16.48
N THR A 34 -6.55 2.45 -16.60
CA THR A 34 -7.17 1.71 -15.50
C THR A 34 -6.12 0.90 -14.75
N VAL A 35 -5.95 1.17 -13.46
CA VAL A 35 -5.13 0.32 -12.58
C VAL A 35 -5.86 -1.01 -12.34
N THR A 36 -5.23 -2.12 -12.68
CA THR A 36 -5.85 -3.45 -12.66
C THR A 36 -4.93 -4.53 -12.11
N LEU A 37 -5.50 -5.57 -11.50
CA LEU A 37 -4.77 -6.78 -11.11
C LEU A 37 -4.52 -7.72 -12.31
N SER A 38 -5.23 -7.51 -13.42
CA SER A 38 -5.11 -8.34 -14.62
C SER A 38 -4.10 -7.75 -15.59
N ARG A 39 -2.93 -8.38 -15.68
CA ARG A 39 -1.90 -7.97 -16.65
C ARG A 39 -2.43 -7.96 -18.08
N SER A 40 -3.20 -8.98 -18.47
CA SER A 40 -3.73 -9.06 -19.84
C SER A 40 -4.68 -7.92 -20.16
N ALA A 41 -5.46 -7.45 -19.19
CA ALA A 41 -6.32 -6.28 -19.39
C ALA A 41 -5.50 -5.00 -19.62
N ALA A 42 -4.43 -4.79 -18.85
CA ALA A 42 -3.53 -3.66 -19.05
C ALA A 42 -2.73 -3.75 -20.37
N GLU A 43 -2.37 -4.96 -20.82
CA GLU A 43 -1.76 -5.19 -22.13
C GLU A 43 -2.74 -4.88 -23.28
N SER A 44 -4.02 -5.25 -23.14
CA SER A 44 -5.07 -4.87 -24.09
C SER A 44 -5.25 -3.36 -24.15
N GLU A 45 -5.32 -2.69 -22.99
CA GLU A 45 -5.41 -1.22 -22.92
C GLU A 45 -4.20 -0.55 -23.58
N LEU A 46 -2.98 -1.07 -23.37
CA LEU A 46 -1.77 -0.58 -24.03
C LEU A 46 -1.86 -0.73 -25.55
N ALA A 47 -2.36 -1.86 -26.05
CA ALA A 47 -2.51 -2.11 -27.49
C ALA A 47 -3.54 -1.17 -28.15
N GLU A 48 -4.50 -0.67 -27.37
CA GLU A 48 -5.51 0.31 -27.81
C GLU A 48 -5.02 1.77 -27.70
N SER A 49 -3.87 2.00 -27.06
CA SER A 49 -3.32 3.35 -26.89
C SER A 49 -2.80 3.92 -28.20
N ASN A 50 -3.14 5.18 -28.49
CA ASN A 50 -2.59 5.95 -29.61
C ASN A 50 -1.28 6.68 -29.26
N ASP A 51 -0.83 6.62 -27.99
CA ASP A 51 0.41 7.25 -27.55
C ASP A 51 1.61 6.33 -27.85
N GLN A 52 2.51 6.78 -28.72
CA GLN A 52 3.74 6.07 -29.10
C GLN A 52 4.73 5.90 -27.94
N HIS A 53 4.56 6.65 -26.85
CA HIS A 53 5.37 6.58 -25.64
C HIS A 53 4.68 5.79 -24.51
N ALA A 54 3.51 5.20 -24.79
CA ALA A 54 2.81 4.36 -23.83
C ALA A 54 3.61 3.08 -23.52
N VAL A 55 3.71 2.77 -22.23
CA VAL A 55 4.42 1.59 -21.72
C VAL A 55 3.60 0.92 -20.64
N LEU A 56 3.72 -0.41 -20.54
CA LEU A 56 3.14 -1.18 -19.45
C LEU A 56 3.99 -0.98 -18.19
N VAL A 57 3.34 -0.60 -17.09
CA VAL A 57 3.98 -0.46 -15.78
C VAL A 57 3.35 -1.39 -14.75
N GLU A 58 4.13 -1.76 -13.75
CA GLU A 58 3.72 -2.58 -12.61
C GLU A 58 4.05 -1.86 -11.30
N GLN A 59 3.16 -1.98 -10.32
CA GLN A 59 3.39 -1.53 -8.94
C GLN A 59 3.16 -2.69 -7.98
N ARG A 60 4.11 -2.87 -7.05
CA ARG A 60 4.04 -3.88 -6.01
C ARG A 60 3.52 -3.26 -4.72
N ILE A 61 2.45 -3.84 -4.19
CA ILE A 61 1.87 -3.46 -2.91
C ILE A 61 2.08 -4.64 -1.98
N LEU A 62 2.85 -4.47 -0.90
CA LEU A 62 3.04 -5.57 0.05
C LEU A 62 1.76 -5.77 0.88
N PRO A 63 1.63 -6.92 1.55
CA PRO A 63 0.51 -7.14 2.44
C PRO A 63 0.51 -6.19 3.64
N TRP A 64 -0.67 -6.02 4.22
CA TRP A 64 -0.81 -5.41 5.54
C TRP A 64 -0.06 -6.22 6.60
N ALA A 65 0.73 -5.52 7.40
CA ALA A 65 1.47 -6.07 8.50
C ALA A 65 1.38 -5.14 9.73
N PRO A 66 1.63 -5.68 10.94
CA PRO A 66 1.99 -4.84 12.09
C PRO A 66 3.04 -3.82 11.68
N ALA A 67 2.89 -2.57 12.11
CA ALA A 67 3.99 -1.64 12.02
C ALA A 67 5.17 -2.16 12.85
N THR A 68 6.33 -2.31 12.21
CA THR A 68 7.55 -2.78 12.87
C THR A 68 8.65 -1.74 12.73
N ASP A 69 9.50 -1.60 13.75
CA ASP A 69 10.69 -0.72 13.72
C ASP A 69 11.80 -1.18 12.75
N VAL A 70 11.54 -2.18 11.90
CA VAL A 70 12.59 -2.87 11.12
C VAL A 70 12.78 -2.21 9.75
N GLU A 71 14.03 -1.81 9.49
CA GLU A 71 14.60 -1.30 8.24
C GLU A 71 13.67 -0.51 7.30
N HIS A 72 13.65 0.79 7.58
CA HIS A 72 13.16 1.89 6.78
C HIS A 72 13.44 1.73 5.27
N ARG A 73 12.43 1.29 4.53
CA ARG A 73 12.41 1.43 3.07
C ARG A 73 11.82 2.79 2.74
N SER A 74 12.51 3.57 1.90
CA SER A 74 11.94 4.76 1.26
C SER A 74 10.80 4.32 0.34
N ALA A 75 9.58 4.32 0.87
CA ALA A 75 8.37 3.90 0.18
C ALA A 75 7.19 4.76 0.65
N LEU A 76 6.14 4.82 -0.16
CA LEU A 76 4.85 5.31 0.31
C LEU A 76 4.21 4.21 1.16
N TYR A 77 3.72 4.55 2.35
CA TYR A 77 2.96 3.61 3.17
C TYR A 77 1.49 3.97 3.09
N GLU A 78 0.66 2.96 2.85
CA GLU A 78 -0.75 3.00 3.20
C GLU A 78 -0.87 2.42 4.60
N TYR A 79 -1.48 3.17 5.51
CA TYR A 79 -1.55 2.81 6.92
C TYR A 79 -2.92 3.10 7.51
N THR A 80 -3.21 2.40 8.60
CA THR A 80 -4.38 2.65 9.42
C THR A 80 -3.97 2.54 10.89
N VAL A 81 -4.41 3.51 11.68
CA VAL A 81 -4.37 3.44 13.13
C VAL A 81 -5.76 3.07 13.59
N GLY A 82 -5.88 2.15 14.53
CA GLY A 82 -7.15 1.79 15.12
C GLY A 82 -6.97 1.24 16.51
N TYR A 83 -8.09 0.85 17.11
CA TYR A 83 -8.08 0.15 18.38
C TYR A 83 -8.77 -1.19 18.23
N ARG A 84 -8.36 -2.12 19.08
CA ARG A 84 -8.99 -3.41 19.22
C ARG A 84 -9.61 -3.51 20.60
N ASP A 85 -10.91 -3.78 20.64
CA ASP A 85 -11.57 -4.33 21.82
C ASP A 85 -11.52 -5.87 21.78
N ALA A 86 -11.96 -6.54 22.84
CA ALA A 86 -11.85 -8.00 22.97
C ALA A 86 -12.40 -8.82 21.79
N ALA A 87 -13.24 -8.25 20.92
CA ALA A 87 -13.85 -8.95 19.79
C ALA A 87 -13.67 -8.26 18.42
N HIS A 88 -13.32 -6.97 18.36
CA HIS A 88 -13.35 -6.20 17.12
C HIS A 88 -12.19 -5.23 16.97
N TYR A 89 -11.72 -5.09 15.73
CA TYR A 89 -10.84 -4.00 15.32
C TYR A 89 -11.66 -2.88 14.69
N ALA A 90 -11.53 -1.68 15.24
CA ALA A 90 -12.12 -0.46 14.71
C ALA A 90 -11.02 0.45 14.14
N PRO A 91 -10.92 0.59 12.80
CA PRO A 91 -9.96 1.51 12.20
C PRO A 91 -10.42 2.97 12.37
N TRP A 92 -9.48 3.85 12.69
CA TRP A 92 -9.70 5.30 12.80
C TRP A 92 -9.66 6.00 11.42
N GLY A 93 -9.20 5.30 10.39
CA GLY A 93 -9.13 5.81 9.01
C GLY A 93 -8.07 5.09 8.19
N LEU A 94 -8.00 5.42 6.90
CA LEU A 94 -6.98 4.93 5.97
C LEU A 94 -6.23 6.13 5.40
N ASN A 95 -4.92 6.18 5.63
CA ASN A 95 -4.05 7.29 5.30
C ASN A 95 -2.84 6.82 4.48
N PHE A 96 -2.18 7.78 3.83
CA PHE A 96 -0.97 7.55 3.04
C PHE A 96 0.12 8.51 3.47
N SER A 97 1.33 8.01 3.72
CA SER A 97 2.49 8.85 4.03
C SER A 97 3.80 8.18 3.63
N SER A 98 4.74 8.96 3.10
CA SER A 98 6.14 8.57 2.99
C SER A 98 6.97 9.00 4.21
N ASP A 99 6.39 9.86 5.07
CA ASP A 99 6.99 10.35 6.29
C ASP A 99 6.50 9.53 7.49
N ARG A 100 7.43 8.82 8.13
CA ARG A 100 7.16 7.99 9.31
C ARG A 100 6.70 8.82 10.50
N SER A 101 7.20 10.03 10.67
CA SER A 101 6.88 10.88 11.81
C SER A 101 5.39 11.26 11.85
N VAL A 102 4.77 11.41 10.67
CA VAL A 102 3.32 11.62 10.53
C VAL A 102 2.56 10.43 11.10
N ILE A 103 2.97 9.21 10.75
CA ILE A 103 2.29 7.99 11.17
C ILE A 103 2.42 7.77 12.68
N GLU A 104 3.60 8.02 13.23
CA GLU A 104 3.86 7.92 14.67
C GLU A 104 3.10 8.97 15.48
N THR A 105 2.93 10.17 14.91
CA THR A 105 2.12 11.24 15.52
C THR A 105 0.65 10.86 15.56
N GLU A 106 0.11 10.27 14.49
CA GLU A 106 -1.27 9.78 14.48
C GLU A 106 -1.48 8.65 15.50
N LEU A 107 -0.52 7.71 15.60
CA LEU A 107 -0.55 6.64 16.59
C LEU A 107 -0.58 7.19 18.02
N ALA A 108 0.31 8.13 18.34
CA ALA A 108 0.36 8.77 19.65
C ALA A 108 -0.94 9.51 19.99
N THR A 109 -1.54 10.17 19.00
CA THR A 109 -2.82 10.88 19.14
C THR A 109 -3.96 9.94 19.52
N VAL A 110 -4.06 8.78 18.85
CA VAL A 110 -5.08 7.76 19.16
C VAL A 110 -4.85 7.16 20.55
N GLN A 111 -3.59 6.87 20.91
CA GLN A 111 -3.24 6.37 22.24
C GLN A 111 -3.65 7.36 23.35
N ALA A 112 -3.41 8.65 23.16
CA ALA A 112 -3.82 9.70 24.09
C ALA A 112 -5.35 9.78 24.21
N ALA A 113 -6.07 9.79 23.09
CA ALA A 113 -7.53 9.85 23.08
C ALA A 113 -8.18 8.67 23.81
N ILE A 114 -7.62 7.46 23.70
CA ILE A 114 -8.10 6.27 24.42
C ILE A 114 -7.81 6.39 25.92
N ALA A 115 -6.62 6.86 26.30
CA ALA A 115 -6.27 7.08 27.69
C ALA A 115 -7.19 8.12 28.37
N GLU A 116 -7.63 9.13 27.62
CA GLU A 116 -8.58 10.16 28.08
C GLU A 116 -10.04 9.66 28.13
N SER A 117 -10.37 8.57 27.44
CA SER A 117 -11.75 8.16 27.18
C SER A 117 -12.52 7.68 28.42
N ASN A 118 -11.90 7.46 29.59
CA ASN A 118 -12.55 6.95 30.82
C ASN A 118 -13.47 5.72 30.61
N VAL A 119 -13.31 4.97 29.53
CA VAL A 119 -14.10 3.78 29.24
C VAL A 119 -13.51 2.62 30.05
N ASP A 120 -14.36 1.96 30.84
CA ASP A 120 -14.01 0.70 31.50
C ASP A 120 -13.86 -0.41 30.46
N GLY A 121 -12.69 -0.50 29.85
CA GLY A 121 -12.36 -1.47 28.81
C GLY A 121 -10.86 -1.53 28.53
N SER A 122 -10.34 -2.72 28.25
CA SER A 122 -8.98 -2.88 27.74
C SER A 122 -9.01 -2.71 26.23
N PHE A 123 -8.30 -1.69 25.74
CA PHE A 123 -8.12 -1.44 24.31
C PHE A 123 -6.66 -1.63 23.95
N ASP A 124 -6.41 -2.44 22.93
CA ASP A 124 -5.09 -2.52 22.29
C ASP A 124 -5.06 -1.54 21.12
N VAL A 125 -4.13 -0.59 21.10
CA VAL A 125 -3.93 0.23 19.89
C VAL A 125 -3.18 -0.59 18.86
N LEU A 126 -3.71 -0.65 17.65
CA LEU A 126 -3.13 -1.37 16.54
C LEU A 126 -2.78 -0.40 15.42
N MET A 127 -1.54 -0.52 14.95
CA MET A 127 -1.09 0.13 13.73
C MET A 127 -0.82 -0.95 12.70
N LEU A 128 -1.53 -0.88 11.58
CA LEU A 128 -1.26 -1.68 10.40
C LEU A 128 -0.71 -0.77 9.31
N GLU A 129 0.26 -1.28 8.57
CA GLU A 129 0.81 -0.59 7.41
C GLU A 129 1.12 -1.58 6.30
N ARG A 130 1.15 -1.06 5.07
CA ARG A 130 1.75 -1.76 3.94
C ARG A 130 2.53 -0.78 3.06
N PRO A 131 3.76 -1.13 2.67
CA PRO A 131 4.48 -0.33 1.69
C PRO A 131 3.91 -0.52 0.28
N ILE A 132 3.73 0.60 -0.39
CA ILE A 132 3.42 0.77 -1.79
C ILE A 132 4.72 1.20 -2.48
N PHE A 133 5.26 0.34 -3.33
CA PHE A 133 6.45 0.65 -4.10
C PHE A 133 6.14 1.63 -5.24
N PRO A 134 7.15 2.35 -5.77
CA PRO A 134 7.00 3.10 -7.01
C PRO A 134 6.51 2.23 -8.17
N TRP A 135 6.04 2.88 -9.24
CA TRP A 135 5.77 2.21 -10.51
C TRP A 135 7.08 1.89 -11.21
N TYR A 136 7.16 0.67 -11.76
CA TYR A 136 8.29 0.22 -12.57
C TYR A 136 7.78 -0.22 -13.93
N LEU A 137 8.67 -0.28 -14.93
CA LEU A 137 8.35 -0.96 -16.19
C LEU A 137 7.97 -2.42 -15.88
N ALA A 138 6.84 -2.85 -16.43
CA ALA A 138 6.36 -4.21 -16.21
C ALA A 138 7.36 -5.22 -16.78
N ARG A 139 7.72 -6.22 -15.97
CA ARG A 139 8.70 -7.23 -16.40
C ARG A 139 8.19 -8.02 -17.61
N PRO A 140 9.04 -8.45 -18.55
CA PRO A 140 8.62 -9.34 -19.63
C PRO A 140 7.98 -10.61 -19.07
N ARG A 141 7.01 -11.18 -19.81
CA ARG A 141 6.51 -12.52 -19.48
C ARG A 141 7.68 -13.50 -19.54
N ALA A 142 7.77 -14.41 -18.58
CA ALA A 142 8.67 -15.54 -18.70
C ALA A 142 8.26 -16.32 -19.96
N MET A 143 9.10 -16.33 -20.99
CA MET A 143 8.87 -17.19 -22.14
C MET A 143 9.11 -18.63 -21.71
N PRO A 144 8.27 -19.60 -22.12
CA PRO A 144 8.59 -21.00 -21.91
C PRO A 144 9.92 -21.30 -22.59
N LEU A 145 10.86 -21.85 -21.82
CA LEU A 145 12.09 -22.41 -22.37
C LEU A 145 11.64 -23.54 -23.31
N SER A 146 11.91 -23.34 -24.60
CA SER A 146 11.55 -24.25 -25.69
C SER A 146 12.27 -25.58 -25.56
#